data_AF-I2B4J1-F1
#
_entry.id   AF-I2B4J1-F1
#
_cell.length_a   1.000
_cell.length_b   1.000
_cell.length_c   1.000
_cell.angle_alpha   90.00
_cell.angle_beta   90.00
_cell.angle_gamma   90.00
#
_symmetry.space_group_name_H-M   'P 1'
#
loop_
_entity.id
_entity.type
_entity.pdbx_description
1 polymer ?
#
loop_
_entity_poly.entity_id
_entity_poly.type
_entity_poly.pdbx_seq_one_letter_code
_entity_poly.pdbx_strand_id
1 'polypeptide(L)' 'MSRYQHKKGQINDSALQALLHDPLFRQRVEKNRKGKGSYSRKEKFAKGKGLEASGKQAKRLFTTGLLVSGAFSCVCSAL' A
#
# COMPACT_ATOMS: atom_id res chain seq x y z
N MET A 1 32.94 -3.71 -18.67
CA MET A 1 31.67 -4.42 -18.90
C MET A 1 31.85 -5.88 -18.52
N SER A 2 30.97 -6.44 -17.69
CA SER A 2 31.01 -7.86 -17.33
C SER A 2 30.42 -8.72 -18.46
N ARG A 3 30.94 -9.95 -18.65
CA ARG A 3 30.42 -10.93 -19.63
C ARG A 3 29.45 -11.89 -18.96
N TYR A 4 28.41 -12.29 -19.70
CA TYR A 4 27.46 -13.32 -19.29
C TYR A 4 28.05 -14.72 -19.50
N GLN A 5 27.79 -15.65 -18.58
CA GLN A 5 28.22 -17.05 -18.66
C GLN A 5 27.02 -17.95 -19.02
N HIS A 6 27.03 -18.50 -20.24
CA HIS A 6 25.99 -19.40 -20.77
C HIS A 6 26.21 -20.86 -20.37
N LYS A 7 25.17 -21.70 -20.46
CA LYS A 7 25.21 -23.10 -20.00
C LYS A 7 25.49 -24.14 -21.08
N LYS A 8 25.61 -23.73 -22.36
CA LYS A 8 25.77 -24.64 -23.51
C LYS A 8 27.16 -25.28 -23.63
N GLY A 9 28.14 -24.85 -22.84
CA GLY A 9 29.53 -25.29 -22.97
C GLY A 9 30.26 -24.57 -24.11
N GLN A 10 31.13 -25.30 -24.82
CA GLN A 10 31.79 -24.80 -26.03
C GLN A 10 30.77 -24.72 -27.18
N ILE A 11 30.73 -23.57 -27.84
CA ILE A 11 29.84 -23.33 -28.97
C ILE A 11 30.67 -23.52 -30.24
N ASN A 12 30.27 -24.48 -31.09
CA ASN A 12 31.02 -24.82 -32.29
C ASN A 12 30.53 -24.04 -33.52
N ASP A 13 29.23 -24.07 -33.79
CA ASP A 13 28.69 -23.56 -35.06
C ASP A 13 28.14 -22.12 -34.93
N SER A 14 27.06 -21.94 -34.15
CA SER A 14 26.36 -20.66 -34.04
C SER A 14 26.18 -20.21 -32.60
N ALA A 15 26.82 -19.09 -32.26
CA ALA A 15 26.70 -18.46 -30.95
C ALA A 15 25.29 -17.93 -30.68
N LEU A 16 24.65 -17.32 -31.67
CA LEU A 16 23.31 -16.74 -31.51
C LEU A 16 22.26 -17.84 -31.28
N GLN A 17 22.30 -18.91 -32.05
CA GLN A 17 21.36 -20.02 -31.89
C GLN A 17 21.54 -20.73 -30.54
N ALA A 18 22.79 -20.94 -30.11
CA ALA A 18 23.10 -21.51 -28.81
C ALA A 18 22.53 -20.64 -27.67
N LEU A 19 22.71 -19.32 -27.75
CA LEU A 19 22.20 -18.37 -26.77
C LEU A 19 20.67 -18.31 -26.78
N LEU A 20 20.04 -18.31 -27.96
CA LEU A 20 18.58 -18.26 -28.10
C LEU A 20 17.89 -19.41 -27.36
N HIS A 21 18.51 -20.60 -27.36
CA HIS A 21 18.01 -21.77 -26.63
C HIS A 21 18.56 -21.91 -25.20
N ASP A 22 19.26 -20.89 -24.68
CA ASP A 22 19.75 -20.81 -23.30
C ASP A 22 18.67 -20.18 -22.39
N PRO A 23 18.63 -20.47 -21.07
CA PRO A 23 17.62 -19.91 -20.16
C PRO A 23 17.62 -18.38 -20.09
N LEU A 24 18.68 -17.72 -20.57
CA LEU A 24 18.75 -16.28 -20.73
C LEU A 24 17.57 -15.73 -21.54
N PHE A 25 17.26 -16.39 -22.67
CA PHE A 25 16.22 -15.97 -23.60
C PHE A 25 14.95 -16.85 -23.50
N ARG A 26 14.55 -17.17 -22.27
CA ARG A 26 13.28 -17.87 -22.04
C ARG A 26 12.08 -16.95 -22.25
N GLN A 27 10.96 -17.56 -22.63
CA GLN A 27 9.67 -16.88 -22.62
C GLN A 27 9.36 -16.38 -21.19
N ARG A 28 8.98 -15.11 -21.11
CA ARG A 28 8.50 -14.49 -19.87
C ARG A 28 7.00 -14.36 -19.96
N VAL A 29 6.31 -14.85 -18.94
CA VAL A 29 4.86 -14.71 -18.80
C VAL A 29 4.63 -13.72 -17.67
N GLU A 30 3.98 -12.60 -17.99
CA GLU A 30 3.55 -11.63 -17.00
C GLU A 30 2.33 -12.16 -16.24
N LYS A 31 2.29 -11.93 -14.93
CA LYS A 31 1.10 -12.26 -14.13
C LYS A 31 0.02 -11.22 -14.42
N ASN A 32 -1.10 -11.70 -14.93
CA ASN A 32 -2.31 -10.90 -15.11
C ASN A 32 -2.86 -10.41 -13.76
N ARG A 33 -3.46 -9.22 -13.75
CA ARG A 33 -4.10 -8.65 -12.55
C ARG A 33 -5.47 -9.26 -12.25
N LYS A 34 -6.15 -9.81 -13.26
CA LYS A 34 -7.50 -10.39 -13.14
C LYS A 34 -7.62 -11.65 -14.00
N GLY A 35 -8.45 -12.60 -13.57
CA GLY A 35 -8.77 -13.83 -14.29
C GLY A 35 -8.06 -15.06 -13.71
N LYS A 36 -7.80 -16.06 -14.57
CA LYS A 36 -7.12 -17.29 -14.14
C LYS A 36 -5.69 -16.98 -13.72
N GLY A 37 -5.27 -17.46 -12.55
CA GLY A 37 -3.91 -17.30 -12.04
C GLY A 37 -3.60 -15.92 -11.46
N SER A 38 -4.58 -15.01 -11.36
CA SER A 38 -4.36 -13.66 -10.84
C SER A 38 -4.46 -13.53 -9.31
N TYR A 39 -4.94 -14.57 -8.61
CA TYR A 39 -5.09 -14.53 -7.16
C TYR A 39 -3.72 -14.45 -6.46
N SER A 40 -3.56 -13.46 -5.58
CA SER A 40 -2.40 -13.32 -4.69
C SER A 40 -2.85 -13.32 -3.24
N ARG A 41 -2.21 -14.13 -2.39
CA ARG A 41 -2.54 -14.21 -0.95
C ARG A 41 -2.28 -12.89 -0.21
N LYS A 42 -1.34 -12.09 -0.70
CA LYS A 42 -0.97 -10.80 -0.12
C LYS A 42 -0.85 -9.78 -1.24
N GLU A 43 -1.50 -8.65 -1.05
CA GLU A 43 -1.35 -7.51 -1.95
C GLU A 43 -0.06 -6.74 -1.66
N LYS A 44 0.42 -5.96 -2.65
CA LYS A 44 1.68 -5.21 -2.56
C LYS A 44 1.74 -4.27 -1.33
N PHE A 45 0.59 -3.75 -0.89
CA PHE A 45 0.47 -2.82 0.23
C PHE A 45 -0.46 -3.34 1.34
N ALA A 46 -0.55 -4.65 1.55
CA ALA A 46 -1.44 -5.23 2.58
C ALA A 46 -1.12 -4.79 4.04
N LYS A 47 0.05 -4.17 4.26
CA LYS A 47 0.40 -3.48 5.51
C LYS A 47 0.58 -1.98 5.26
N GLY A 48 -0.51 -1.31 4.90
CA GLY A 48 -0.59 0.15 4.97
C GLY A 48 -0.63 0.59 6.43
N LYS A 49 0.32 1.44 6.83
CA LYS A 49 0.26 2.19 8.09
C LYS A 49 -1.06 2.96 8.13
N GLY A 50 -1.94 2.60 9.04
CA GLY A 50 -3.28 3.17 9.13
C GLY A 50 -4.16 2.37 10.07
N LEU A 51 -3.65 2.05 11.27
CA LEU A 51 -4.55 1.81 12.38
C LEU A 51 -5.36 3.10 12.54
N GLU A 52 -6.67 2.98 12.43
CA GLU A 52 -7.64 4.05 12.56
C GLU A 52 -7.25 5.01 13.69
N ALA A 53 -6.78 6.22 13.34
CA ALA A 53 -6.83 7.34 14.26
C ALA A 53 -8.30 7.78 14.31
N SER A 54 -9.12 6.96 14.98
CA SER A 54 -10.49 7.31 15.32
C SER A 54 -10.47 8.61 16.12
N GLY A 55 -10.67 9.73 15.44
CA GLY A 55 -10.80 11.08 15.99
C GLY A 55 -12.08 11.25 16.81
N LYS A 56 -12.28 10.41 17.82
CA LYS A 56 -13.42 10.46 18.75
C LYS A 56 -13.11 11.32 19.96
N GLN A 57 -12.66 12.57 19.77
CA GLN A 57 -12.69 13.59 20.83
C GLN A 57 -12.95 15.00 20.27
N ALA A 58 -13.95 15.16 19.40
CA ALA A 58 -14.37 16.50 18.94
C ALA A 58 -15.66 17.02 19.61
N LYS A 59 -16.38 16.19 20.38
CA LYS A 59 -17.72 16.56 20.91
C LYS A 59 -17.78 16.95 22.38
N ARG A 60 -16.71 16.77 23.17
CA ARG A 60 -16.72 17.09 24.61
C ARG A 60 -16.29 18.51 24.96
N LEU A 61 -15.63 19.23 24.04
CA LEU A 61 -15.13 20.58 24.30
C LEU A 61 -16.12 21.69 23.92
N PHE A 62 -17.12 21.41 23.08
CA PHE A 62 -18.04 22.43 22.57
C PHE A 62 -19.29 22.63 23.42
N THR A 63 -19.70 21.63 24.21
CA THR A 63 -21.01 21.66 24.91
C THR A 63 -20.94 22.19 26.34
N THR A 64 -19.76 22.23 26.97
CA THR A 64 -19.62 22.65 28.38
C THR A 64 -19.10 24.08 28.55
N GLY A 65 -18.55 24.70 27.49
CA GLY A 65 -17.96 26.04 27.58
C GLY A 65 -18.94 27.21 27.36
N LEU A 66 -20.10 26.98 26.72
CA LEU A 66 -21.01 28.06 26.30
C LEU A 66 -22.15 28.37 27.29
N LEU A 67 -22.28 27.62 28.40
CA LEU A 67 -23.43 27.76 29.32
C LEU A 67 -23.09 28.37 30.68
N VAL A 68 -21.85 28.77 30.93
CA VAL A 68 -21.44 29.33 32.25
C VAL A 68 -21.32 30.87 32.25
N SER A 69 -21.40 31.54 31.10
CA SER A 69 -21.26 33.00 31.00
C SER A 69 -22.58 33.79 30.95
N GLY A 70 -23.74 33.15 31.13
CA GLY A 70 -25.05 33.75 30.82
C GLY A 70 -26.00 34.08 31.99
N ALA A 71 -25.60 33.94 33.26
CA ALA A 71 -26.51 34.24 34.39
C ALA A 71 -25.78 34.88 35.58
N PHE A 72 -25.11 36.00 35.33
CA PHE A 72 -24.85 37.02 36.34
C PHE A 72 -25.71 38.25 35.98
N SER A 73 -26.29 38.90 36.98
CA SER A 73 -27.37 39.91 36.94
C SER A 73 -28.77 39.27 36.80
N CYS A 74 -29.81 39.66 37.51
CA CYS A 74 -30.07 40.84 38.32
C CYS A 74 -31.37 40.51 39.09
N VAL A 75 -31.37 40.51 40.43
CA VAL A 75 -32.11 41.48 41.26
C VAL A 75 -33.61 41.20 41.46
N CYS A 76 -33.99 41.04 42.75
CA CYS A 76 -35.29 41.39 43.35
C CYS A 76 -36.53 40.59 42.85
N SER A 77 -37.52 40.19 43.62
CA SER A 77 -38.11 40.65 44.88
C SER A 77 -39.00 39.52 45.43
N ALA A 78 -39.26 39.55 46.75
CA ALA A 78 -40.52 39.23 47.43
C ALA A 78 -41.49 38.24 46.73
N LEU A 79 -41.82 37.08 47.30
CA LEU A 79 -42.63 36.90 48.50
C LEU A 79 -42.55 35.42 48.94
#